data_AF-A0A811NWB7-F1
#
_entry.id   AF-A0A811NWB7-F1
#
_cell.length_a   1.000
_cell.length_b   1.000
_cell.length_c   1.000
_cell.angle_alpha   90.00
_cell.angle_beta   90.00
_cell.angle_gamma   90.00
#
_symmetry.space_group_name_H-M   'P 1'
#
loop_
_entity.id
_entity.type
_entity.pdbx_description
1 polymer ?
#
loop_
_entity_poly.entity_id
_entity_poly.type
_entity_poly.pdbx_seq_one_letter_code
_entity_poly.pdbx_strand_id
1 'polypeptide(L)' 'MAAKASGWEPTGAKWSEERGNGLVKREDLIITTKLWNSDHGHVLDACKDSLKKLQLDYLDLYLIHFPVTRW' A
#
# COMPACT_ATOMS: atom_id res chain seq x y z
N MET A 1 -0.78 9.64 -0.72
CA MET A 1 -0.47 8.91 0.54
C MET A 1 -1.49 7.78 0.71
N ALA A 2 -1.20 6.54 0.27
CA ALA A 2 -1.95 5.40 0.83
C ALA A 2 -1.87 5.46 2.35
N ALA A 3 -2.99 5.14 3.01
CA ALA A 3 -3.19 5.10 4.46
C ALA A 3 -1.97 5.53 5.26
N LYS A 4 -1.98 6.74 5.87
CA LYS A 4 -0.95 7.12 6.86
C LYS A 4 -0.83 5.96 7.84
N ALA A 5 0.27 5.21 7.73
CA ALA A 5 0.53 4.08 8.58
C ALA A 5 0.47 4.60 10.02
N SER A 6 -0.55 4.16 10.77
CA SER A 6 -0.42 4.09 12.22
C SER A 6 0.84 3.28 12.48
N GLY A 7 1.70 3.72 13.41
CA GLY A 7 3.07 3.21 13.63
C GLY A 7 3.20 1.75 14.09
N TRP A 8 2.37 0.85 13.59
CA TRP A 8 2.27 -0.58 13.85
C TRP A 8 2.50 -1.44 12.60
N GLU A 9 2.44 -0.86 11.40
CA GLU A 9 2.62 -1.62 10.16
C GLU A 9 4.12 -1.77 9.81
N PRO A 10 4.58 -2.96 9.39
CA PRO A 10 5.94 -3.12 8.92
C PRO A 10 6.15 -2.21 7.70
N THR A 11 7.21 -1.40 7.73
CA THR A 11 7.57 -0.55 6.59
C THR A 11 8.01 -1.44 5.42
N GLY A 12 7.92 -0.95 4.17
CA GLY A 12 8.36 -1.71 2.99
C GLY A 12 9.79 -2.27 3.09
N ALA A 13 10.65 -1.62 3.88
CA ALA A 13 12.00 -2.11 4.17
C ALA A 13 12.00 -3.45 4.92
N LYS A 14 11.15 -3.62 5.95
CA LYS A 14 11.06 -4.86 6.73
C LYS A 14 10.51 -6.02 5.88
N TRP A 15 9.50 -5.75 5.05
CA TRP A 15 8.97 -6.76 4.11
C TRP A 15 10.01 -7.27 3.12
N SER A 16 10.86 -6.37 2.63
CA SER A 16 11.89 -6.72 1.64
C SER A 16 12.98 -7.61 2.23
N GLU A 17 13.34 -7.38 3.50
CA GLU A 17 14.27 -8.23 4.24
C GLU A 17 13.69 -9.64 4.49
N GLU A 18 12.45 -9.73 4.97
CA GLU A 18 11.79 -11.03 5.23
C GLU A 18 11.61 -11.86 3.95
N ARG A 19 11.28 -11.20 2.83
CA ARG A 19 11.26 -11.84 1.50
C ARG A 19 12.64 -12.27 1.01
N GLY A 20 13.67 -11.45 1.25
CA GLY A 20 15.06 -11.74 0.88
C GLY A 20 15.62 -12.96 1.62
N ASN A 21 15.20 -13.16 2.88
CA ASN A 21 15.58 -14.33 3.68
C ASN A 21 14.77 -15.60 3.34
N GLY A 22 13.83 -15.52 2.37
CA GLY A 22 13.00 -16.65 1.96
C GLY A 22 11.98 -17.11 3.02
N LEU A 23 11.76 -16.32 4.07
CA LEU A 23 10.86 -16.65 5.17
C LEU A 23 9.39 -16.57 4.75
N VAL A 24 9.07 -15.68 3.80
CA VAL A 24 7.71 -15.42 3.34
C VAL A 24 7.71 -15.18 1.84
N LYS A 25 6.87 -15.91 1.09
CA LYS A 25 6.67 -15.68 -0.34
C LYS A 25 5.58 -14.64 -0.57
N ARG A 26 5.60 -13.97 -1.73
CA ARG A 26 4.64 -12.90 -2.02
C ARG A 26 3.22 -13.42 -2.16
N GLU A 27 3.07 -14.59 -2.77
CA GLU A 27 1.80 -15.27 -3.01
C GLU A 27 1.11 -15.79 -1.73
N ASP A 28 1.86 -15.91 -0.63
CA ASP A 28 1.33 -16.32 0.68
C ASP A 28 0.71 -15.15 1.47
N LEU A 29 0.79 -13.92 0.92
CA LEU A 29 0.33 -12.69 1.56
C LEU A 29 -0.83 -12.05 0.77
N ILE A 30 -1.81 -11.53 1.50
CA ILE A 30 -2.84 -10.64 0.96
C ILE A 30 -2.55 -9.22 1.44
N ILE A 31 -2.08 -8.37 0.52
CA ILE A 31 -1.75 -6.98 0.81
C ILE A 31 -2.87 -6.07 0.33
N THR A 32 -3.51 -5.40 1.30
CA THR A 32 -4.55 -4.40 1.06
C THR A 32 -4.05 -3.02 1.43
N THR A 33 -4.31 -2.02 0.60
CA THR A 33 -4.10 -0.62 0.98
C THR A 33 -5.25 0.27 0.50
N LYS A 34 -5.26 1.53 0.94
CA LYS A 34 -6.39 2.44 0.77
C LYS A 34 -5.96 3.78 0.18
N LEU A 35 -6.68 4.25 -0.84
CA LEU A 35 -6.61 5.60 -1.39
C LEU A 35 -7.10 6.60 -0.34
N TRP A 36 -6.26 7.57 -0.01
CA TRP A 36 -6.63 8.59 0.97
C TRP A 36 -7.54 9.65 0.36
N ASN A 37 -8.34 10.27 1.22
CA ASN A 37 -9.36 11.26 0.88
C ASN A 37 -8.85 12.44 0.05
N SER A 38 -7.58 12.86 0.24
CA SER A 38 -6.98 13.96 -0.53
C SER A 38 -6.57 13.59 -1.95
N ASP A 39 -6.54 12.30 -2.27
CA ASP A 39 -5.91 11.78 -3.49
C ASP A 39 -6.95 11.29 -4.51
N HIS A 40 -8.24 11.55 -4.30
CA HIS A 40 -9.32 11.12 -5.19
C HIS A 40 -9.18 11.65 -6.64
N GLY A 41 -8.52 12.80 -6.85
CA GLY A 41 -8.19 13.32 -8.18
C GLY A 41 -6.90 12.75 -8.79
N HIS A 42 -6.09 12.03 -8.02
CA HIS A 42 -4.76 11.54 -8.41
C HIS A 42 -4.60 10.03 -8.10
N VAL A 43 -5.66 9.26 -8.34
CA VAL A 43 -5.77 7.83 -7.96
C VAL A 43 -4.57 7.00 -8.41
N LEU A 44 -4.16 7.15 -9.68
CA LEU A 44 -3.09 6.34 -10.24
C LEU A 44 -1.73 6.66 -9.61
N ASP A 45 -1.43 7.95 -9.42
CA ASP A 45 -0.17 8.38 -8.83
C ASP A 45 -0.10 7.97 -7.36
N ALA A 46 -1.22 8.12 -6.62
CA ALA A 46 -1.31 7.65 -5.25
C ALA A 46 -1.13 6.13 -5.12
N CYS A 47 -1.68 5.34 -6.05
CA CYS A 47 -1.49 3.90 -6.09
C CYS A 47 -0.01 3.53 -6.37
N LYS A 48 0.61 4.16 -7.38
CA LYS A 48 2.04 3.95 -7.70
C LYS A 48 2.96 4.31 -6.53
N ASP A 49 2.67 5.42 -5.84
CA ASP A 49 3.39 5.80 -4.62
C ASP A 49 3.28 4.75 -3.51
N SER A 50 2.12 4.11 -3.42
CA SER A 50 1.86 3.06 -2.43
C SER A 50 2.71 1.82 -2.73
N LEU A 51 2.68 1.36 -3.99
CA LEU A 51 3.51 0.26 -4.48
C LEU A 51 5.00 0.53 -4.24
N LYS A 52 5.48 1.74 -4.56
CA LYS A 52 6.88 2.14 -4.31
C LYS A 52 7.25 2.11 -2.83
N LYS A 53 6.39 2.63 -1.96
CA LYS A 53 6.63 2.65 -0.49
C LYS A 53 6.62 1.26 0.13
N LEU A 54 5.75 0.38 -0.39
CA LEU A 54 5.63 -1.00 0.06
C LEU A 54 6.65 -1.94 -0.61
N GLN A 55 7.36 -1.47 -1.65
CA GLN A 55 8.28 -2.27 -2.47
C GLN A 55 7.58 -3.48 -3.10
N LEU A 56 6.44 -3.21 -3.73
CA LEU A 56 5.59 -4.21 -4.38
C LEU A 56 5.34 -3.83 -5.84
N ASP A 57 5.16 -4.84 -6.68
CA ASP A 57 4.74 -4.66 -8.07
C ASP A 57 3.22 -4.64 -8.22
N TYR A 58 2.49 -5.26 -7.27
CA TYR A 58 1.02 -5.33 -7.27
C TYR A 58 0.44 -5.40 -5.85
N LEU A 59 -0.84 -5.01 -5.74
CA LEU A 59 -1.69 -5.14 -4.55
C LEU A 59 -2.77 -6.18 -4.81
N ASP A 60 -3.17 -6.91 -3.79
CA ASP A 60 -4.31 -7.84 -3.89
C ASP A 60 -5.64 -7.09 -3.81
N LEU A 61 -5.68 -5.99 -3.07
CA LEU A 61 -6.87 -5.15 -2.93
C LEU A 61 -6.50 -3.67 -2.72
N TYR A 62 -7.18 -2.78 -3.44
CA TYR A 62 -7.05 -1.33 -3.29
C TYR A 62 -8.42 -0.70 -3.05
N LEU A 63 -8.59 -0.02 -1.91
CA LEU A 63 -9.88 0.51 -1.46
C LEU A 63 -9.91 2.03 -1.47
N ILE A 64 -11.08 2.62 -1.68
CA ILE A 64 -11.31 4.03 -1.33
C ILE A 64 -11.44 4.11 0.20
N HIS A 65 -10.65 4.94 0.87
CA HIS A 65 -10.69 4.99 2.34
C HIS A 65 -12.05 5.51 2.84
N PHE A 66 -12.54 6.62 2.29
CA PHE A 66 -13.89 7.12 2.54
C PHE A 66 -14.45 7.80 1.29
N PRO A 67 -15.77 7.71 1.03
CA PRO A 67 -16.42 8.38 -0.10
C PRO A 67 -16.61 9.88 0.20
N VAL A 68 -15.51 10.64 0.27
CA VAL A 68 -15.58 12.10 0.39
C VAL A 68 -15.70 12.77 -0.98
N THR A 69 -16.59 13.75 -1.07
CA THR A 69 -16.77 14.58 -2.26
C THR A 69 -16.08 15.93 -2.07
N ARG A 70 -14.88 16.08 -2.61
CA ARG A 70 -14.26 17.38 -2.83
C ARG A 70 -13.38 17.25 -4.07
N TRP A 71 -13.88 17.78 -5.18
CA TRP A 71 -13.23 17.77 -6.49
C TRP A 71 -12.61 19.15 -6.71
#